data_AF-K2D2X5-F1
#
_entry.id   AF-K2D2X5-F1
#
_cell.length_a   1.000
_cell.length_b   1.000
_cell.length_c   1.000
_cell.angle_alpha   90.00
_cell.angle_beta   90.00
_cell.angle_gamma   90.00
#
_symmetry.space_group_name_H-M   'P 1'
#
loop_
_entity.id
_entity.type
_entity.pdbx_description
1 polymer ?
#
loop_
_entity_poly.entity_id
_entity_poly.type
_entity_poly.pdbx_seq_one_letter_code
_entity_poly.pdbx_strand_id
1 'polypeptide(L)'
;MTAAILSAFVKDPPHTSFDGEDSGEKVTYVLRKSFITNIGWIFLTLLFIFIPAFVNTLFVALDIESPGFISSNFAFILNAAWYLFTFGYIFERFLNWFFNVYIITNKRIVDMDFYSFLYRKVSDAPLRNIEDITYDVKGYMAALFNYGDVTIQTAA
;
A
#
# COMPACT_ATOMS: atom_id res chain seq x y z
N MET A 1 20.50 3.50 8.71
CA MET A 1 19.38 2.74 9.31
C MET A 1 17.99 3.16 8.80
N THR A 2 17.79 4.37 8.27
CA THR A 2 16.48 4.87 7.81
C THR A 2 16.00 4.30 6.47
N ALA A 3 16.92 3.94 5.55
CA ALA A 3 16.56 3.43 4.23
C ALA A 3 15.89 2.03 4.24
N ALA A 4 16.03 1.26 5.33
CA ALA A 4 15.53 -0.12 5.39
C ALA A 4 14.01 -0.20 5.66
N ILE A 5 13.43 0.79 6.36
CA ILE A 5 12.03 0.69 6.84
C ILE A 5 11.03 0.75 5.69
N LEU A 6 11.31 1.59 4.69
CA LEU A 6 10.44 1.76 3.53
C LEU A 6 10.87 0.88 2.35
N SER A 7 12.04 0.22 2.40
CA SER A 7 12.50 -0.60 1.29
C SER A 7 11.53 -1.77 1.04
N ALA A 8 11.16 -1.95 -0.23
CA ALA A 8 10.36 -3.10 -0.67
C ALA A 8 11.14 -4.42 -0.59
N PHE A 9 12.48 -4.36 -0.49
CA PHE A 9 13.34 -5.52 -0.39
C PHE A 9 14.43 -5.26 0.65
N VAL A 10 14.47 -6.07 1.72
CA VAL A 10 15.51 -6.01 2.75
C VAL A 10 16.09 -7.40 2.93
N LYS A 11 17.39 -7.53 2.64
CA LYS A 11 18.17 -8.75 2.86
C LYS A 11 18.84 -8.71 4.22
N ASP A 12 18.79 -9.81 4.95
CA ASP A 12 19.40 -10.02 6.27
C ASP A 12 19.13 -8.85 7.24
N PRO A 13 17.85 -8.55 7.53
CA PRO A 13 17.51 -7.38 8.34
C PRO A 13 18.05 -7.55 9.77
N PRO A 14 18.80 -6.55 10.30
CA PRO A 14 19.36 -6.65 11.64
C PRO A 14 18.24 -6.56 12.70
N HIS A 15 18.33 -7.38 13.74
CA HIS A 15 17.44 -7.33 14.91
C HIS A 15 15.93 -7.37 14.59
N THR A 16 15.54 -8.21 13.62
CA THR A 16 14.13 -8.40 13.25
C THR A 16 13.61 -9.69 13.83
N SER A 17 12.51 -9.60 14.58
CA SER A 17 11.71 -10.73 15.06
C SER A 17 10.26 -10.53 14.66
N PHE A 18 9.49 -11.60 14.55
CA PHE A 18 8.05 -11.51 14.25
C PHE A 18 7.23 -12.41 15.18
N ASP A 19 5.94 -12.12 15.28
CA ASP A 19 5.00 -12.86 16.13
C ASP A 19 4.81 -14.29 15.57
N GLY A 20 5.11 -15.31 16.38
CA GLY A 20 5.08 -16.71 15.97
C GLY A 20 6.39 -17.30 15.44
N GLU A 21 7.53 -16.61 15.63
CA GLU A 21 8.87 -17.09 15.26
C GLU A 21 9.29 -18.34 16.04
N ASP A 22 9.78 -19.37 15.33
CA ASP A 22 10.26 -20.61 15.95
C ASP A 22 11.67 -20.44 16.55
N SER A 23 11.99 -21.23 17.58
CA SER A 23 13.35 -21.24 18.14
C SER A 23 14.42 -21.54 17.06
N GLY A 24 15.42 -20.64 16.96
CA GLY A 24 16.49 -20.73 15.96
C GLY A 24 16.05 -20.49 14.51
N GLU A 25 14.85 -19.97 14.28
CA GLU A 25 14.45 -19.40 12.99
C GLU A 25 15.27 -18.12 12.74
N LYS A 26 15.71 -17.92 11.50
CA LYS A 26 16.45 -16.73 11.09
C LYS A 26 15.76 -16.10 9.89
N VAL A 27 15.37 -14.84 10.03
CA VAL A 27 14.84 -14.03 8.93
C VAL A 27 15.94 -13.73 7.91
N THR A 28 15.76 -14.17 6.68
CA THR A 28 16.72 -13.94 5.59
C THR A 28 16.28 -12.78 4.70
N TYR A 29 14.97 -12.67 4.42
CA TYR A 29 14.43 -11.59 3.61
C TYR A 29 13.13 -11.05 4.20
N VAL A 30 12.94 -9.74 4.08
CA VAL A 30 11.66 -9.06 4.27
C VAL A 30 11.32 -8.33 2.98
N LEU A 31 10.16 -8.65 2.42
CA LEU A 31 9.69 -8.18 1.13
C LEU A 31 8.37 -7.44 1.31
N ARG A 32 8.13 -6.44 0.46
CA ARG A 32 6.85 -5.73 0.36
C ARG A 32 6.55 -5.47 -1.11
N LYS A 33 5.32 -5.05 -1.39
CA LYS A 33 4.95 -4.59 -2.72
C LYS A 33 5.86 -3.43 -3.16
N SER A 34 6.27 -3.42 -4.42
CA SER A 34 7.12 -2.36 -4.97
C SER A 34 6.47 -0.98 -4.82
N PHE A 35 7.25 0.08 -4.64
CA PHE A 35 6.73 1.46 -4.57
C PHE A 35 5.93 1.86 -5.82
N ILE A 36 6.28 1.30 -6.99
CA ILE A 36 5.59 1.58 -8.25
C ILE A 36 4.12 1.16 -8.20
N THR A 37 3.75 0.17 -7.38
CA THR A 37 2.34 -0.23 -7.23
C THR A 37 1.49 0.88 -6.59
N ASN A 38 2.12 1.87 -5.96
CA ASN A 38 1.43 2.98 -5.32
C ASN A 38 1.03 4.12 -6.28
N ILE A 39 1.59 4.13 -7.49
CA ILE A 39 1.36 5.23 -8.46
C ILE A 39 -0.12 5.44 -8.75
N GLY A 40 -0.90 4.35 -8.88
CA GLY A 40 -2.33 4.45 -9.20
C GLY A 40 -3.15 5.21 -8.15
N TRP A 41 -3.00 4.87 -6.87
CA TRP A 41 -3.74 5.55 -5.80
C TRP A 41 -3.16 6.92 -5.48
N ILE A 42 -1.85 7.14 -5.67
CA ILE A 42 -1.22 8.46 -5.56
C ILE A 42 -1.78 9.41 -6.63
N PHE A 43 -1.93 8.94 -7.86
CA PHE A 43 -2.53 9.73 -8.94
C PHE A 43 -3.98 10.13 -8.61
N LEU A 44 -4.80 9.18 -8.14
CA LEU A 44 -6.17 9.48 -7.69
C LEU A 44 -6.19 10.47 -6.51
N THR A 45 -5.25 10.34 -5.58
CA THR A 45 -5.09 11.29 -4.47
C THR A 45 -4.81 12.70 -4.96
N LEU A 46 -3.90 12.85 -5.93
CA LEU A 46 -3.61 14.17 -6.52
C LEU A 46 -4.88 14.77 -7.13
N LEU A 47 -5.67 13.99 -7.87
CA LEU A 47 -6.96 14.45 -8.39
C LEU A 47 -7.89 14.91 -7.25
N PHE A 48 -8.03 14.14 -6.17
CA PHE A 48 -8.84 14.52 -5.02
C PHE A 48 -8.38 15.83 -4.35
N ILE A 49 -7.08 16.04 -4.22
CA ILE A 49 -6.53 17.28 -3.64
C ILE A 49 -6.88 18.51 -4.49
N PHE A 50 -6.85 18.37 -5.82
CA PHE A 50 -7.08 19.48 -6.75
C PHE A 50 -8.56 19.70 -7.10
N ILE A 51 -9.45 18.73 -6.86
CA ILE A 51 -10.88 18.86 -7.18
C ILE A 51 -11.51 20.13 -6.59
N PRO A 52 -11.36 20.46 -5.29
CA PRO A 52 -12.01 21.65 -4.74
C PRO A 52 -11.53 22.96 -5.38
N ALA A 53 -10.22 23.06 -5.65
CA ALA A 53 -9.63 24.22 -6.32
C ALA A 53 -10.10 24.33 -7.78
N PHE A 54 -10.17 23.20 -8.48
CA PHE A 54 -10.68 23.13 -9.85
C PHE A 54 -12.15 23.54 -9.94
N VAL A 55 -12.99 23.02 -9.04
CA VAL A 55 -14.41 23.37 -8.94
C VAL A 55 -14.60 24.85 -8.65
N ASN A 56 -13.84 25.43 -7.71
CA ASN A 56 -13.88 26.85 -7.41
C ASN A 56 -13.52 27.71 -8.64
N THR A 57 -12.43 27.35 -9.32
CA THR A 57 -11.98 28.04 -10.55
C THR A 57 -13.01 27.96 -11.66
N LEU A 58 -13.67 26.80 -11.81
CA LEU A 58 -14.72 26.59 -12.81
C LEU A 58 -15.96 27.44 -12.54
N PHE A 59 -16.40 27.55 -11.29
CA PHE A 59 -17.53 28.43 -10.93
C PHE A 59 -17.25 29.89 -11.27
N VAL A 60 -16.04 30.37 -10.95
CA VAL A 60 -15.60 31.74 -11.29
C VAL A 60 -15.53 31.92 -12.81
N ALA A 61 -15.00 30.96 -13.56
CA ALA A 61 -14.86 31.05 -15.01
C ALA A 61 -16.19 31.05 -15.77
N LEU A 62 -17.23 30.41 -15.20
CA LEU A 62 -18.57 30.33 -15.79
C LEU A 62 -19.54 31.41 -15.29
N ASP A 63 -19.06 32.34 -14.45
CA ASP A 63 -19.87 33.38 -13.81
C ASP A 63 -21.11 32.83 -13.09
N ILE A 64 -20.98 31.60 -12.56
CA ILE A 64 -22.02 30.95 -11.79
C ILE A 64 -21.87 31.48 -10.36
N GLU A 65 -22.80 32.34 -9.95
CA GLU A 65 -22.90 32.74 -8.56
C GLU A 65 -23.03 31.50 -7.68
N SER A 66 -22.29 31.47 -6.58
CA SER A 66 -22.46 30.42 -5.57
C SER A 66 -23.94 30.40 -5.20
N PRO A 67 -24.62 29.24 -5.24
CA PRO A 67 -26.02 29.19 -4.92
C PRO A 67 -26.23 29.82 -3.54
N GLY A 68 -27.16 30.78 -3.41
CA GLY A 68 -27.33 31.59 -2.19
C GLY A 68 -27.64 30.81 -0.89
N PHE A 69 -27.79 29.48 -0.98
CA PHE A 69 -27.88 28.55 0.14
C PHE A 69 -26.52 28.10 0.71
N ILE A 70 -25.41 28.32 0.00
CA ILE A 70 -24.06 27.95 0.45
C ILE A 70 -23.45 29.15 1.16
N SER A 71 -23.62 29.22 2.49
CA SER A 71 -22.85 30.17 3.31
C SER A 71 -21.36 29.85 3.25
N SER A 72 -20.51 30.87 3.46
CA SER A 72 -19.05 30.69 3.55
C SER A 72 -18.65 29.65 4.61
N ASN A 73 -19.38 29.61 5.73
CA ASN A 73 -19.18 28.61 6.78
C ASN A 73 -19.49 27.19 6.29
N PHE A 74 -20.56 27.01 5.52
CA PHE A 74 -20.92 25.71 4.97
C PHE A 74 -19.91 25.24 3.92
N ALA A 75 -19.44 26.14 3.05
CA ALA A 75 -18.37 25.85 2.10
C ALA A 75 -17.07 25.42 2.80
N PHE A 76 -16.70 26.09 3.90
CA PHE A 76 -15.54 25.70 4.70
C PHE A 76 -15.69 24.28 5.27
N ILE A 77 -16.85 23.96 5.86
CA ILE A 77 -17.12 22.62 6.41
C ILE A 77 -17.05 21.55 5.32
N LEU A 78 -17.61 21.81 4.14
CA LEU A 78 -17.54 20.88 3.00
C LEU A 78 -16.10 20.63 2.54
N ASN A 79 -15.29 21.69 2.41
CA ASN A 79 -13.88 21.55 2.05
C ASN A 79 -13.11 20.77 3.12
N ALA A 80 -13.33 21.08 4.40
CA ALA A 80 -12.71 20.37 5.50
C ALA A 80 -13.07 18.87 5.50
N ALA A 81 -14.35 18.55 5.28
CA ALA A 81 -14.83 17.17 5.17
C ALA A 81 -14.20 16.44 3.96
N TRP A 82 -14.06 17.13 2.82
CA TRP A 82 -13.42 16.59 1.62
C TRP A 82 -11.93 16.26 1.85
N TYR A 83 -11.18 17.16 2.47
CA TYR A 83 -9.78 16.92 2.79
C TYR A 83 -9.61 15.84 3.86
N LEU A 84 -10.52 15.75 4.84
CA LEU A 84 -10.52 14.67 5.82
C LEU A 84 -10.77 13.31 5.16
N PHE A 85 -11.73 13.23 4.24
CA PHE A 85 -11.98 12.03 3.44
C PHE A 85 -10.76 11.64 2.61
N THR A 86 -10.15 12.62 1.92
CA THR A 86 -8.95 12.43 1.11
C THR A 86 -7.79 11.92 1.97
N PHE A 87 -7.60 12.49 3.16
CA PHE A 87 -6.61 12.01 4.12
C PHE A 87 -6.88 10.58 4.58
N GLY A 88 -8.14 10.24 4.91
CA GLY A 88 -8.53 8.88 5.27
C GLY A 88 -8.22 7.87 4.17
N TYR A 89 -8.47 8.23 2.91
CA TYR A 89 -8.11 7.42 1.75
C TYR A 89 -6.59 7.21 1.62
N ILE A 90 -5.80 8.28 1.71
CA ILE A 90 -4.32 8.19 1.67
C ILE A 90 -3.83 7.29 2.79
N PHE A 91 -4.36 7.48 4.00
CA PHE A 91 -3.94 6.76 5.19
C PHE A 91 -4.23 5.26 5.06
N GLU A 92 -5.44 4.89 4.63
CA GLU A 92 -5.81 3.49 4.39
C GLU A 92 -4.90 2.83 3.34
N ARG A 93 -4.67 3.48 2.20
CA ARG A 93 -3.81 2.96 1.13
C ARG A 93 -2.36 2.82 1.57
N PHE A 94 -1.85 3.82 2.29
CA PHE A 94 -0.50 3.78 2.83
C PHE A 94 -0.33 2.63 3.82
N LEU A 95 -1.26 2.44 4.75
CA LEU A 95 -1.17 1.38 5.74
C LEU A 95 -1.31 0.00 5.11
N ASN A 96 -2.20 -0.18 4.13
CA ASN A 96 -2.29 -1.42 3.38
C ASN A 96 -0.96 -1.74 2.69
N TRP A 97 -0.34 -0.77 2.00
CA TRP A 97 0.96 -1.01 1.38
C TRP A 97 2.07 -1.24 2.42
N PHE A 98 2.05 -0.52 3.54
CA PHE A 98 3.11 -0.56 4.55
C PHE A 98 3.07 -1.84 5.39
N PHE A 99 1.91 -2.29 5.85
CA PHE A 99 1.81 -3.42 6.77
C PHE A 99 1.73 -4.79 6.07
N ASN A 100 1.41 -4.83 4.78
CA ASN A 100 1.48 -6.08 4.00
C ASN A 100 2.95 -6.43 3.72
N VAL A 101 3.43 -7.49 4.39
CA VAL A 101 4.84 -7.90 4.32
C VAL A 101 4.96 -9.41 4.15
N TYR A 102 5.93 -9.80 3.34
CA TYR A 102 6.33 -11.19 3.14
C TYR A 102 7.69 -11.42 3.80
N ILE A 103 7.78 -12.41 4.67
CA ILE A 103 9.00 -12.75 5.38
C ILE A 103 9.47 -14.12 4.89
N ILE A 104 10.73 -14.19 4.46
CA ILE A 104 11.38 -15.45 4.10
C ILE A 104 12.41 -15.77 5.17
N THR A 105 12.21 -16.91 5.83
CA THR A 105 13.13 -17.42 6.84
C THR A 105 13.91 -18.61 6.30
N ASN A 106 14.83 -19.16 7.10
CA ASN A 106 15.52 -20.41 6.80
C ASN A 106 14.61 -21.67 6.91
N LYS A 107 13.36 -21.54 7.38
CA LYS A 107 12.44 -22.66 7.59
C LYS A 107 11.18 -22.59 6.73
N ARG A 108 10.63 -21.39 6.55
CA ARG A 108 9.32 -21.17 5.91
C ARG A 108 9.21 -19.77 5.31
N ILE A 109 8.16 -19.57 4.52
CA ILE A 109 7.69 -18.27 4.07
C ILE A 109 6.48 -17.90 4.90
N VAL A 110 6.44 -16.67 5.40
CA VAL A 110 5.32 -16.11 6.16
C VAL A 110 4.76 -14.93 5.39
N ASP A 111 3.49 -15.01 5.04
CA ASP A 111 2.71 -13.95 4.42
C ASP A 111 1.85 -13.26 5.51
N MET A 112 2.04 -11.96 5.69
CA MET A 112 1.27 -11.15 6.64
C MET A 112 0.47 -10.10 5.89
N ASP A 113 -0.83 -10.37 5.77
CA ASP A 113 -1.80 -9.48 5.15
C ASP A 113 -2.64 -8.73 6.20
N PHE A 114 -2.64 -7.41 6.12
CA PHE A 114 -3.48 -6.50 6.88
C PHE A 114 -4.59 -5.94 5.99
N TYR A 115 -5.82 -6.43 6.18
CA TYR A 115 -6.98 -5.89 5.47
C TYR A 115 -7.60 -4.67 6.19
N SER A 116 -7.43 -4.59 7.51
CA SER A 116 -7.90 -3.46 8.32
C SER A 116 -7.10 -3.38 9.63
N PHE A 117 -7.26 -2.30 10.40
CA PHE A 117 -6.61 -2.12 11.70
C PHE A 117 -6.85 -3.25 12.69
N LEU A 118 -8.00 -3.94 12.58
CA LEU A 118 -8.42 -4.99 13.50
C LEU A 118 -8.34 -6.41 12.92
N TYR A 119 -8.02 -6.54 11.63
CA TYR A 119 -8.02 -7.84 10.97
C TYR A 119 -6.73 -8.02 10.18
N ARG A 120 -5.90 -8.93 10.69
CA ARG A 120 -4.69 -9.44 10.03
C ARG A 120 -4.85 -10.92 9.75
N LYS A 121 -4.37 -11.38 8.60
CA LYS A 121 -4.26 -12.77 8.25
C LYS A 121 -2.77 -13.10 8.12
N VAL A 122 -2.34 -14.09 8.89
CA VAL A 122 -0.98 -14.62 8.80
C VAL A 122 -1.09 -16.00 8.18
N SER A 123 -0.34 -16.26 7.12
CA SER A 123 -0.29 -17.56 6.44
C SER A 123 1.17 -17.98 6.34
N ASP A 124 1.47 -19.20 6.74
CA ASP A 124 2.83 -19.72 6.71
C ASP A 124 2.94 -21.02 5.91
N ALA A 125 4.03 -21.13 5.16
CA ALA A 125 4.32 -22.25 4.28
C ALA A 125 5.76 -22.73 4.51
N PRO A 126 5.98 -23.94 5.06
CA PRO A 126 7.32 -24.53 5.16
C PRO A 126 8.00 -24.59 3.80
N LEU A 127 9.30 -24.29 3.74
CA LEU A 127 10.05 -24.31 2.47
C LEU A 127 9.99 -25.68 1.78
N ARG A 128 9.89 -26.76 2.57
CA ARG A 128 9.73 -28.14 2.08
C ARG A 128 8.39 -28.42 1.39
N ASN A 129 7.38 -27.57 1.60
CA ASN A 129 6.05 -27.72 1.02
C ASN A 129 5.87 -26.82 -0.21
N ILE A 130 6.90 -26.08 -0.63
CA ILE A 130 6.86 -25.26 -1.84
C ILE A 130 7.14 -26.18 -3.02
N GLU A 131 6.17 -26.27 -3.93
CA GLU A 131 6.22 -27.16 -5.09
C GLU A 131 6.63 -26.41 -6.35
N ASP A 132 6.04 -25.23 -6.57
CA ASP A 132 6.30 -24.42 -7.76
C ASP A 132 6.36 -22.92 -7.42
N ILE A 133 7.22 -22.20 -8.14
CA ILE A 133 7.37 -20.75 -8.06
C ILE A 133 7.32 -20.19 -9.47
N THR A 134 6.24 -19.47 -9.78
CA THR A 134 6.04 -18.79 -11.05
C THR A 134 6.23 -17.28 -10.85
N TYR A 135 6.99 -16.63 -11.73
CA TYR A 135 7.14 -15.17 -11.75
C TYR A 135 6.63 -14.60 -13.08
N ASP A 136 5.83 -13.55 -13.01
CA ASP A 136 5.14 -12.94 -14.14
C ASP A 136 5.43 -11.44 -14.19
N VAL A 137 5.96 -10.95 -15.31
CA VAL A 137 6.12 -9.51 -15.58
C VAL A 137 5.16 -9.12 -16.70
N LYS A 138 4.03 -8.49 -16.34
CA LYS A 138 2.92 -8.23 -17.27
C LYS A 138 2.84 -6.75 -17.66
N GLY A 139 2.99 -6.48 -18.95
CA GLY A 139 2.77 -5.17 -19.55
C GLY A 139 3.98 -4.24 -19.54
N TYR A 140 3.83 -3.09 -20.21
CA TYR A 140 4.93 -2.14 -20.45
C TYR A 140 5.50 -1.55 -19.15
N MET A 141 4.63 -1.16 -18.22
CA MET A 141 5.06 -0.56 -16.95
C MET A 141 5.85 -1.55 -16.08
N ALA A 142 5.39 -2.80 -16.00
CA ALA A 142 6.09 -3.87 -15.27
C ALA A 142 7.49 -4.13 -15.84
N ALA A 143 7.62 -4.18 -17.18
CA ALA A 143 8.89 -4.36 -17.85
C ALA A 143 9.84 -3.15 -17.67
N LEU A 144 9.32 -1.93 -17.79
CA LEU A 144 10.11 -0.71 -17.66
C LEU A 144 10.68 -0.53 -16.24
N PHE A 145 9.85 -0.82 -15.23
CA PHE A 145 10.20 -0.62 -13.83
C PHE A 145 10.69 -1.90 -13.13
N ASN A 146 10.87 -2.99 -13.87
CA ASN A 146 11.37 -4.29 -13.41
C ASN A 146 10.66 -4.80 -12.14
N TYR A 147 9.32 -4.81 -12.16
CA TYR A 147 8.51 -5.42 -11.11
C TYR A 147 7.52 -6.42 -11.73
N GLY A 148 7.05 -7.36 -10.92
CA GLY A 148 6.12 -8.38 -11.36
C GLY A 148 5.45 -9.08 -10.18
N ASP A 149 4.64 -10.07 -10.51
CA ASP A 149 3.94 -10.90 -9.54
C ASP A 149 4.71 -12.21 -9.35
N VAL A 150 4.80 -12.69 -8.11
CA VAL A 150 5.36 -14.00 -7.78
C VAL A 150 4.24 -14.85 -7.18
N THR A 151 3.97 -15.99 -7.80
CA THR A 151 2.99 -16.97 -7.35
C THR A 151 3.73 -18.18 -6.81
N ILE A 152 3.48 -18.51 -5.55
CA ILE A 152 4.06 -19.68 -4.88
C ILE A 152 2.95 -20.70 -4.70
N GLN A 153 3.14 -21.90 -5.24
CA GLN A 153 2.24 -23.01 -5.05
C GLN A 153 2.80 -23.96 -3.99
N THR A 154 1.95 -24.32 -3.03
CA THR A 154 2.29 -25.24 -1.97
C THR A 154 1.57 -26.56 -2.15
N ALA A 155 2.18 -27.65 -1.68
CA ALA A 155 1.50 -28.93 -1.56
C ALA A 155 0.20 -28.76 -0.74
N ALA A 156 -0.87 -29.43 -1.21
CA ALA A 156 -2.16 -29.49 -0.52
C ALA A 156 -2.11 -30.38 0.73
#